data_AF-A0A6J4IK28-F1
#
_entry.id   AF-A0A6J4IK28-F1
#
_cell.length_a   1.000
_cell.length_b   1.000
_cell.length_c   1.000
_cell.angle_alpha   90.00
_cell.angle_beta   90.00
_cell.angle_gamma   90.00
#
_symmetry.space_group_name_H-M   'P 1'
#
loop_
_entity.id
_entity.type
_entity.pdbx_description
1 polymer ?
#
loop_
_entity_poly.entity_id
_entity_poly.type
_entity_poly.pdbx_seq_one_letter_code
_entity_poly.pdbx_strand_id
1 'polypeptide(L)'
;MPTPEVETLRAAVERVAGQLYALDTDPQLALLRDGSLRGASAKAAAEVTPLIDSLWQRYPDLQAAAADVADTGPVPASVLQTLYQVEVDLAEVTAVGERFVAAWHQVLPELDEATVTVAGLEAQAVSLGVPHDGAVVAARRALDAFSSAVAADPLTADATTASATIEKAATRIRELVWARDGLDDGLQAAREIVSELRRLIPEGAEAAEHTRSRITDPSGLLEPLDPASVDGDERSLGPWLERLATQAAAGDWLAASTGLERWRLVADGHLRNARAVLEANRAPVERRESLRGLLGAYEAKAGAARLAEHPDVMGLHRAARAALLARPCDLQAGEVALRAYGEAISSLTRSSRAAQPDAS
;
A
#
# COMPACT_ATOMS: atom_id res chain seq x y z
N MET A 1 -11.57 48.25 -65.67
CA MET A 1 -10.80 48.03 -64.43
C MET A 1 -11.84 47.90 -63.34
N PRO A 2 -11.92 46.73 -62.68
CA PRO A 2 -12.83 46.54 -61.56
C PRO A 2 -12.53 47.56 -60.44
N THR A 3 -13.56 47.96 -59.70
CA THR A 3 -13.35 48.78 -58.50
C THR A 3 -12.66 47.95 -57.41
N PRO A 4 -11.91 48.60 -56.48
CA PRO A 4 -11.29 47.90 -55.34
C PRO A 4 -12.30 47.08 -54.51
N GLU A 5 -13.56 47.53 -54.47
CA GLU A 5 -14.67 46.84 -53.77
C GLU A 5 -15.03 45.51 -54.46
N VAL A 6 -15.12 45.51 -55.80
CA VAL A 6 -15.40 44.31 -56.59
C VAL A 6 -14.25 43.30 -56.49
N GLU A 7 -13.00 43.77 -56.49
CA GLU A 7 -11.83 42.90 -56.26
C GLU A 7 -11.85 42.28 -54.85
N THR A 8 -12.19 43.06 -53.82
CA THR A 8 -12.30 42.58 -52.44
C THR A 8 -13.40 41.52 -52.30
N LEU A 9 -14.56 41.73 -52.93
CA LEU A 9 -15.65 40.77 -52.96
C LEU A 9 -15.23 39.45 -53.61
N ARG A 10 -14.60 39.50 -54.80
CA ARG A 10 -14.14 38.29 -55.51
C ARG A 10 -13.15 37.50 -54.67
N ALA A 11 -12.17 38.18 -54.05
CA ALA A 11 -11.21 37.55 -53.16
C ALA A 11 -11.86 36.90 -51.92
N ALA A 12 -12.93 37.51 -51.37
CA ALA A 12 -13.67 36.92 -50.26
C ALA A 12 -14.45 35.67 -50.67
N VAL A 13 -15.12 35.69 -51.83
CA VAL A 13 -15.84 34.52 -52.37
C VAL A 13 -14.89 33.36 -52.66
N GLU A 14 -13.70 33.63 -53.22
CA GLU A 14 -12.66 32.61 -53.43
C GLU A 14 -12.16 32.01 -52.09
N ARG A 15 -12.01 32.84 -51.05
CA ARG A 15 -11.62 32.36 -49.72
C ARG A 15 -12.67 31.44 -49.11
N VAL A 16 -13.95 31.83 -49.19
CA VAL A 16 -15.09 31.01 -48.76
C VAL A 16 -15.09 29.67 -49.51
N ALA A 17 -14.86 29.68 -50.83
CA ALA A 17 -14.78 28.47 -51.64
C ALA A 17 -13.69 27.51 -51.13
N GLY A 18 -12.49 28.03 -50.86
CA GLY A 18 -11.38 27.25 -50.33
C GLY A 18 -11.66 26.64 -48.96
N GLN A 19 -12.32 27.38 -48.09
CA GLN A 19 -12.72 26.90 -46.76
C GLN A 19 -13.85 25.87 -46.82
N LEU A 20 -14.85 26.03 -47.69
CA LEU A 20 -15.89 25.02 -47.91
C LEU A 20 -15.32 23.71 -48.45
N TYR A 21 -14.33 23.81 -49.36
CA TYR A 21 -13.61 22.63 -49.84
C TYR A 21 -12.81 21.95 -48.74
N ALA A 22 -12.10 22.71 -47.91
CA ALA A 22 -11.40 22.17 -46.74
C ALA A 22 -12.37 21.47 -45.78
N LEU A 23 -13.54 22.07 -45.54
CA LEU A 23 -14.60 21.53 -44.70
C LEU A 23 -15.18 20.22 -45.23
N ASP A 24 -15.34 20.07 -46.55
CA ASP A 24 -15.84 18.84 -47.15
C ASP A 24 -14.81 17.70 -47.16
N THR A 25 -13.54 18.06 -47.28
CA THR A 25 -12.43 17.10 -47.33
C THR A 25 -11.88 16.74 -45.95
N ASP A 26 -12.32 17.42 -44.89
CA ASP A 26 -11.90 17.15 -43.52
C ASP A 26 -12.56 15.86 -42.97
N PRO A 27 -11.79 14.79 -42.73
CA PRO A 27 -12.32 13.54 -42.19
C PRO A 27 -12.93 13.69 -40.78
N GLN A 28 -12.56 14.73 -40.04
CA GLN A 28 -13.11 14.99 -38.69
C GLN A 28 -14.50 15.59 -38.76
N LEU A 29 -14.81 16.36 -39.81
CA LEU A 29 -16.16 16.87 -40.06
C LEU A 29 -17.07 15.82 -40.71
N ALA A 30 -16.50 14.82 -41.41
CA ALA A 30 -17.24 13.64 -41.84
C ALA A 30 -17.87 12.88 -40.65
N LEU A 31 -17.21 12.86 -39.48
CA LEU A 31 -17.73 12.25 -38.26
C LEU A 31 -18.96 12.98 -37.69
N LEU A 32 -19.06 14.31 -37.89
CA LEU A 32 -20.25 15.07 -37.50
C LEU A 32 -21.49 14.66 -38.32
N ARG A 33 -21.29 14.16 -39.54
CA ARG A 33 -22.36 13.76 -40.46
C ARG A 33 -22.82 12.30 -40.25
N ASP A 34 -21.97 11.44 -39.68
CA ASP A 34 -22.22 9.99 -39.55
C ASP A 34 -23.19 9.61 -38.41
N GLY A 35 -23.58 10.59 -37.56
CA GLY A 35 -24.63 10.42 -36.55
C GLY A 35 -24.32 9.43 -35.41
N SER A 36 -23.08 8.94 -35.33
CA SER A 36 -22.61 7.99 -34.30
C SER A 36 -22.28 8.66 -32.95
N LEU A 37 -22.23 10.00 -32.93
CA LEU A 37 -21.90 10.80 -31.76
C LEU A 37 -23.01 10.75 -30.69
N ARG A 38 -22.62 10.93 -29.43
CA ARG A 38 -23.51 10.98 -28.26
C ARG A 38 -23.21 12.21 -27.41
N GLY A 39 -24.10 12.49 -26.44
CA GLY A 39 -23.86 13.49 -25.40
C GLY A 39 -23.58 14.90 -25.92
N ALA A 40 -22.51 15.52 -25.42
CA ALA A 40 -22.13 16.88 -25.79
C ALA A 40 -21.67 16.97 -27.25
N SER A 41 -20.98 15.94 -27.74
CA SER A 41 -20.57 15.83 -29.14
C SER A 41 -21.77 15.78 -30.09
N ALA A 42 -22.79 14.96 -29.78
CA ALA A 42 -24.03 14.94 -30.56
C ALA A 42 -24.75 16.28 -30.57
N LYS A 43 -24.79 16.97 -29.41
CA LYS A 43 -25.40 18.29 -29.28
C LYS A 43 -24.66 19.32 -30.16
N ALA A 44 -23.34 19.36 -30.07
CA ALA A 44 -22.52 20.26 -30.87
C ALA A 44 -22.67 19.98 -32.38
N ALA A 45 -22.71 18.69 -32.78
CA ALA A 45 -22.93 18.30 -34.17
C ALA A 45 -24.32 18.73 -34.67
N ALA A 46 -25.37 18.55 -33.86
CA ALA A 46 -26.73 18.94 -34.21
C ALA A 46 -26.90 20.46 -34.36
N GLU A 47 -26.15 21.26 -33.60
CA GLU A 47 -26.15 22.73 -33.70
C GLU A 47 -25.56 23.20 -35.04
N VAL A 48 -24.49 22.55 -35.53
CA VAL A 48 -23.80 22.98 -36.77
C VAL A 48 -24.30 22.33 -38.06
N THR A 49 -24.97 21.18 -37.98
CA THR A 49 -25.54 20.49 -39.16
C THR A 49 -26.39 21.41 -40.05
N PRO A 50 -27.39 22.16 -39.52
CA PRO A 50 -28.19 23.05 -40.36
C PRO A 50 -27.37 24.22 -40.94
N LEU A 51 -26.29 24.64 -40.27
CA LEU A 51 -25.38 25.67 -40.80
C LEU A 51 -24.62 25.14 -42.01
N ILE A 52 -24.12 23.90 -41.94
CA ILE A 52 -23.45 23.22 -43.06
C ILE A 52 -24.38 23.13 -44.27
N ASP A 53 -25.61 22.65 -44.08
CA ASP A 53 -26.61 22.57 -45.16
C ASP A 53 -26.88 23.95 -45.77
N SER A 54 -27.02 24.97 -44.92
CA SER A 54 -27.29 26.34 -45.34
C SER A 54 -26.11 26.99 -46.07
N LEU A 55 -24.87 26.65 -45.71
CA LEU A 55 -23.65 27.10 -46.40
C LEU A 55 -23.60 26.54 -47.83
N TRP A 56 -23.85 25.24 -47.99
CA TRP A 56 -23.88 24.60 -49.32
C TRP A 56 -25.03 25.09 -50.19
N GLN A 57 -26.15 25.50 -49.59
CA GLN A 57 -27.26 26.11 -50.32
C GLN A 57 -26.96 27.55 -50.77
N ARG A 58 -26.34 28.38 -49.91
CA ARG A 58 -26.11 29.82 -50.20
C ARG A 58 -24.87 30.11 -51.03
N TYR A 59 -23.86 29.24 -50.99
CA TYR A 59 -22.60 29.49 -51.70
C TYR A 59 -22.79 29.64 -53.23
N PRO A 60 -23.55 28.79 -53.94
CA PRO A 60 -23.80 28.96 -55.38
C PRO A 60 -24.49 30.29 -55.70
N ASP A 61 -25.46 30.71 -54.87
CA ASP A 61 -26.19 31.98 -55.04
C ASP A 61 -25.25 33.17 -54.84
N LEU A 62 -24.39 33.12 -53.81
CA LEU A 62 -23.37 34.12 -53.55
C LEU A 62 -22.37 34.21 -54.71
N GLN A 63 -21.92 33.06 -55.23
CA GLN A 63 -20.99 32.99 -56.36
C GLN A 63 -21.59 33.60 -57.64
N ALA A 64 -22.85 33.27 -57.95
CA ALA A 64 -23.57 33.83 -59.09
C ALA A 64 -23.78 35.34 -58.94
N ALA A 65 -24.25 35.79 -57.77
CA ALA A 65 -24.49 37.20 -57.51
C ALA A 65 -23.21 38.04 -57.55
N ALA A 66 -22.08 37.50 -57.10
CA ALA A 66 -20.77 38.16 -57.19
C ALA A 66 -20.25 38.24 -58.64
N ALA A 67 -20.57 37.27 -59.49
CA ALA A 67 -20.24 37.30 -60.92
C ALA A 67 -21.05 38.35 -61.70
N ASP A 68 -22.30 38.58 -61.30
CA ASP A 68 -23.20 39.57 -61.91
C ASP A 68 -22.91 41.03 -61.50
N VAL A 69 -22.03 41.26 -60.51
CA VAL A 69 -21.61 42.63 -60.14
C VAL A 69 -20.74 43.21 -61.24
N ALA A 70 -21.24 44.27 -61.88
CA ALA A 70 -20.51 45.00 -62.90
C ALA A 70 -19.20 45.60 -62.37
N ASP A 71 -18.12 45.53 -63.15
CA ASP A 71 -16.77 45.99 -62.77
C ASP A 71 -16.72 47.46 -62.27
N THR A 72 -17.68 48.29 -62.64
CA THR A 72 -17.69 49.73 -62.29
C THR A 72 -18.87 50.15 -61.39
N GLY A 73 -19.73 49.21 -60.97
CA GLY A 73 -20.92 49.49 -60.15
C GLY A 73 -20.69 49.29 -58.66
N PRO A 74 -21.51 49.91 -57.78
CA PRO A 74 -21.48 49.60 -56.35
C PRO A 74 -21.95 48.16 -56.11
N VAL A 75 -21.31 47.45 -55.18
CA VAL A 75 -21.73 46.11 -54.79
C VAL A 75 -23.10 46.17 -54.10
N PRO A 76 -24.10 45.36 -54.50
CA PRO A 76 -25.40 45.35 -53.84
C PRO A 76 -25.28 44.96 -52.36
N ALA A 77 -26.00 45.67 -51.48
CA ALA A 77 -25.98 45.40 -50.03
C ALA A 77 -26.40 43.96 -49.69
N SER A 78 -27.28 43.35 -50.48
CA SER A 78 -27.71 41.96 -50.32
C SER A 78 -26.58 40.94 -50.55
N VAL A 79 -25.64 41.23 -51.47
CA VAL A 79 -24.48 40.37 -51.73
C VAL A 79 -23.52 40.43 -50.53
N LEU A 80 -23.25 41.64 -50.03
CA LEU A 80 -22.41 41.83 -48.84
C LEU A 80 -23.03 41.17 -47.60
N GLN A 81 -24.35 41.26 -47.43
CA GLN A 81 -25.05 40.61 -46.32
C GLN A 81 -24.99 39.08 -46.41
N THR A 82 -25.14 38.52 -47.62
CA THR A 82 -25.04 37.08 -47.85
C THR A 82 -23.63 36.58 -47.58
N LEU A 83 -22.62 37.30 -48.09
CA LEU A 83 -21.21 37.01 -47.82
C LEU A 83 -20.93 37.01 -46.30
N TYR A 84 -21.35 38.06 -45.60
CA TYR A 84 -21.17 38.16 -44.15
C TYR A 84 -21.79 36.97 -43.41
N GLN A 85 -23.02 36.58 -43.76
CA GLN A 85 -23.66 35.45 -43.09
C GLN A 85 -22.96 34.12 -43.41
N VAL A 86 -22.50 33.92 -44.65
CA VAL A 86 -21.71 32.74 -45.02
C VAL A 86 -20.39 32.69 -44.25
N GLU A 87 -19.69 33.82 -44.11
CA GLU A 87 -18.46 33.90 -43.32
C GLU A 87 -18.69 33.60 -41.84
N VAL A 88 -19.79 34.11 -41.25
CA VAL A 88 -20.16 33.85 -39.85
C VAL A 88 -20.45 32.36 -39.63
N ASP A 89 -21.30 31.76 -40.46
CA ASP A 89 -21.70 30.37 -40.28
C ASP A 89 -20.51 29.42 -40.51
N LEU A 90 -19.64 29.76 -41.46
CA LEU A 90 -18.40 29.01 -41.73
C LEU A 90 -17.43 29.08 -40.55
N ALA A 91 -17.28 30.25 -39.93
CA ALA A 91 -16.46 30.41 -38.73
C ALA A 91 -17.01 29.59 -37.56
N GLU A 92 -18.33 29.54 -37.39
CA GLU A 92 -18.99 28.73 -36.36
C GLU A 92 -18.76 27.23 -36.57
N VAL A 93 -18.97 26.70 -37.78
CA VAL A 93 -18.72 25.28 -38.07
C VAL A 93 -17.25 24.92 -37.86
N THR A 94 -16.34 25.77 -38.32
CA THR A 94 -14.89 25.57 -38.16
C THR A 94 -14.51 25.52 -36.67
N ALA A 95 -15.02 26.46 -35.87
CA ALA A 95 -14.77 26.47 -34.43
C ALA A 95 -15.29 25.21 -33.72
N VAL A 96 -16.41 24.64 -34.18
CA VAL A 96 -16.89 23.35 -33.65
C VAL A 96 -15.96 22.21 -34.04
N GLY A 97 -15.53 22.13 -35.30
CA GLY A 97 -14.53 21.15 -35.74
C GLY A 97 -13.26 21.20 -34.91
N GLU A 98 -12.67 22.39 -34.75
CA GLU A 98 -11.46 22.61 -33.94
C GLU A 98 -11.60 22.13 -32.49
N ARG A 99 -12.79 22.26 -31.87
CA ARG A 99 -13.04 21.73 -30.53
C ARG A 99 -12.96 20.21 -30.48
N PHE A 100 -13.48 19.50 -31.49
CA PHE A 100 -13.36 18.05 -31.58
C PHE A 100 -11.90 17.62 -31.76
N VAL A 101 -11.17 18.29 -32.64
CA VAL A 101 -9.73 18.04 -32.88
C VAL A 101 -8.94 18.21 -31.59
N ALA A 102 -9.16 19.32 -30.88
CA ALA A 102 -8.52 19.60 -29.61
C ALA A 102 -8.85 18.54 -28.55
N ALA A 103 -10.13 18.13 -28.46
CA ALA A 103 -10.56 17.10 -27.52
C ALA A 103 -9.91 15.74 -27.81
N TRP A 104 -9.83 15.32 -29.09
CA TRP A 104 -9.11 14.10 -29.45
C TRP A 104 -7.62 14.18 -29.19
N HIS A 105 -6.97 15.29 -29.55
CA HIS A 105 -5.54 15.46 -29.25
C HIS A 105 -5.22 15.43 -27.76
N GLN A 106 -6.17 15.87 -26.93
CA GLN A 106 -6.04 15.78 -25.48
C GLN A 106 -6.19 14.34 -24.97
N VAL A 107 -7.17 13.58 -25.45
CA VAL A 107 -7.54 12.28 -24.87
C VAL A 107 -6.81 11.08 -25.48
N LEU A 108 -6.37 11.17 -26.74
CA LEU A 108 -5.70 10.05 -27.43
C LEU A 108 -4.39 9.61 -26.75
N PRO A 109 -3.50 10.51 -26.28
CA PRO A 109 -2.29 10.09 -25.57
C PRO A 109 -2.59 9.30 -24.29
N GLU A 110 -3.64 9.68 -23.55
CA GLU A 110 -4.06 8.97 -22.33
C GLU A 110 -4.62 7.58 -22.67
N LEU A 111 -5.37 7.45 -23.77
CA LEU A 111 -5.88 6.17 -24.26
C LEU A 111 -4.74 5.23 -24.72
N ASP A 112 -3.73 5.77 -25.40
CA ASP A 112 -2.55 5.01 -25.83
C ASP A 112 -1.74 4.51 -24.63
N GLU A 113 -1.48 5.37 -23.65
CA GLU A 113 -0.78 5.01 -22.41
C GLU A 113 -1.54 3.93 -21.63
N ALA A 114 -2.86 4.10 -21.48
CA ALA A 114 -3.73 3.11 -20.84
C ALA A 114 -3.70 1.76 -21.57
N THR A 115 -3.69 1.78 -22.90
CA THR A 115 -3.63 0.57 -23.74
C THR A 115 -2.32 -0.19 -23.53
N VAL A 116 -1.19 0.50 -23.58
CA VAL A 116 0.14 -0.10 -23.33
C VAL A 116 0.20 -0.67 -21.91
N THR A 117 -0.29 0.09 -20.93
CA THR A 117 -0.27 -0.32 -19.52
C THR A 117 -1.09 -1.59 -19.30
N VAL A 118 -2.34 -1.65 -19.76
CA VAL A 118 -3.19 -2.83 -19.60
C VAL A 118 -2.58 -4.05 -20.29
N ALA A 119 -2.03 -3.90 -21.49
CA ALA A 119 -1.34 -5.00 -22.18
C ALA A 119 -0.12 -5.51 -21.39
N GLY A 120 0.66 -4.60 -20.78
CA GLY A 120 1.76 -4.96 -19.89
C GLY A 120 1.30 -5.74 -18.65
N LEU A 121 0.21 -5.30 -18.02
CA LEU A 121 -0.36 -5.96 -16.85
C LEU A 121 -0.90 -7.36 -17.19
N GLU A 122 -1.54 -7.54 -18.34
CA GLU A 122 -1.99 -8.85 -18.81
C GLU A 122 -0.81 -9.80 -19.07
N ALA A 123 0.26 -9.33 -19.71
CA ALA A 123 1.46 -10.13 -19.93
C ALA A 123 2.11 -10.57 -18.60
N GLN A 124 2.15 -9.68 -17.61
CA GLN A 124 2.63 -10.00 -16.26
C GLN A 124 1.70 -10.99 -15.54
N ALA A 125 0.39 -10.81 -15.64
CA ALA A 125 -0.57 -11.76 -15.05
C ALA A 125 -0.41 -13.17 -15.62
N VAL A 126 -0.18 -13.28 -16.94
CA VAL A 126 0.12 -14.56 -17.61
C VAL A 126 1.44 -15.16 -17.10
N SER A 127 2.51 -14.37 -17.00
CA SER A 127 3.82 -14.87 -16.53
C SER A 127 3.80 -15.30 -15.05
N LEU A 128 2.89 -14.71 -14.26
CA LEU A 128 2.60 -15.07 -12.87
C LEU A 128 1.68 -16.30 -12.74
N GLY A 129 1.08 -16.79 -13.83
CA GLY A 129 0.15 -17.92 -13.81
C GLY A 129 -1.27 -17.55 -13.34
N VAL A 130 -1.63 -16.27 -13.37
CA VAL A 130 -2.94 -15.72 -12.96
C VAL A 130 -3.61 -14.93 -14.09
N PRO A 131 -3.82 -15.53 -15.29
CA PRO A 131 -4.31 -14.80 -16.48
C PRO A 131 -5.72 -14.21 -16.33
N HIS A 132 -6.47 -14.61 -15.31
CA HIS A 132 -7.82 -14.16 -15.02
C HIS A 132 -7.92 -13.41 -13.68
N ASP A 133 -6.84 -12.77 -13.23
CA ASP A 133 -6.90 -11.90 -12.05
C ASP A 133 -7.98 -10.82 -12.24
N GLY A 134 -8.86 -10.71 -11.25
CA GLY A 134 -10.05 -9.86 -11.34
C GLY A 134 -9.72 -8.37 -11.52
N ALA A 135 -8.59 -7.89 -11.00
CA ALA A 135 -8.19 -6.50 -11.15
C ALA A 135 -7.75 -6.20 -12.58
N VAL A 136 -6.99 -7.11 -13.21
CA VAL A 136 -6.57 -6.97 -14.62
C VAL A 136 -7.77 -7.04 -15.56
N VAL A 137 -8.69 -7.97 -15.33
CA VAL A 137 -9.94 -8.06 -16.11
C VAL A 137 -10.78 -6.78 -15.96
N ALA A 138 -10.84 -6.21 -14.75
CA ALA A 138 -11.53 -4.94 -14.53
C ALA A 138 -10.85 -3.78 -15.26
N ALA A 139 -9.52 -3.73 -15.27
CA ALA A 139 -8.75 -2.71 -16.00
C ALA A 139 -8.98 -2.78 -17.51
N ARG A 140 -8.99 -3.98 -18.11
CA ARG A 140 -9.34 -4.17 -19.54
C ARG A 140 -10.73 -3.64 -19.85
N ARG A 141 -11.73 -3.98 -19.04
CA ARG A 141 -13.11 -3.49 -19.23
C ARG A 141 -13.21 -1.97 -19.10
N ALA A 142 -12.44 -1.38 -18.17
CA ALA A 142 -12.43 0.06 -17.98
C ALA A 142 -11.79 0.77 -19.19
N LEU A 143 -10.72 0.20 -19.76
CA LEU A 143 -10.12 0.68 -21.01
C LEU A 143 -11.09 0.58 -22.19
N ASP A 144 -11.78 -0.55 -22.37
CA ASP A 144 -12.75 -0.73 -23.46
C ASP A 144 -13.91 0.29 -23.34
N ALA A 145 -14.37 0.54 -22.12
CA ALA A 145 -15.38 1.55 -21.84
C ALA A 145 -14.89 2.97 -22.13
N PHE A 146 -13.65 3.30 -21.74
CA PHE A 146 -13.04 4.59 -22.03
C PHE A 146 -12.83 4.79 -23.54
N SER A 147 -12.31 3.79 -24.25
CA SER A 147 -12.19 3.82 -25.71
C SER A 147 -13.54 4.06 -26.39
N SER A 148 -14.59 3.39 -25.92
CA SER A 148 -15.95 3.56 -26.44
C SER A 148 -16.50 4.97 -26.15
N ALA A 149 -16.18 5.54 -24.98
CA ALA A 149 -16.57 6.90 -24.62
C ALA A 149 -15.86 7.94 -25.49
N VAL A 150 -14.55 7.78 -25.74
CA VAL A 150 -13.78 8.66 -26.65
C VAL A 150 -14.31 8.61 -28.08
N ALA A 151 -14.73 7.44 -28.56
CA ALA A 151 -15.32 7.30 -29.89
C ALA A 151 -16.71 7.95 -30.01
N ALA A 152 -17.53 7.88 -28.96
CA ALA A 152 -18.90 8.37 -28.98
C ALA A 152 -19.04 9.85 -28.58
N ASP A 153 -18.28 10.32 -27.59
CA ASP A 153 -18.36 11.69 -27.08
C ASP A 153 -16.97 12.20 -26.63
N PRO A 154 -16.06 12.49 -27.56
CA PRO A 154 -14.72 12.99 -27.23
C PRO A 154 -14.73 14.30 -26.45
N LEU A 155 -15.77 15.13 -26.58
CA LEU A 155 -15.87 16.40 -25.86
C LEU A 155 -16.08 16.22 -24.34
N THR A 156 -16.55 15.05 -23.88
CA THR A 156 -16.78 14.77 -22.44
C THR A 156 -16.05 13.54 -21.93
N ALA A 157 -15.34 12.81 -22.80
CA ALA A 157 -14.59 11.64 -22.41
C ALA A 157 -13.51 11.99 -21.37
N ASP A 158 -13.46 11.20 -20.30
CA ASP A 158 -12.55 11.39 -19.17
C ASP A 158 -11.95 10.04 -18.76
N ALA A 159 -10.62 10.01 -18.62
CA ALA A 159 -9.88 8.82 -18.26
C ALA A 159 -9.93 8.49 -16.76
N THR A 160 -10.37 9.41 -15.89
CA THR A 160 -10.23 9.31 -14.42
C THR A 160 -10.64 7.94 -13.86
N THR A 161 -11.79 7.42 -14.28
CA THR A 161 -12.28 6.10 -13.80
C THR A 161 -11.45 4.94 -14.33
N ALA A 162 -11.03 5.00 -15.61
CA ALA A 162 -10.17 3.99 -16.20
C ALA A 162 -8.78 4.00 -15.55
N SER A 163 -8.16 5.17 -15.42
CA SER A 163 -6.85 5.35 -14.78
C SER A 163 -6.84 4.83 -13.35
N ALA A 164 -7.86 5.14 -12.54
CA ALA A 164 -7.97 4.62 -11.18
C ALA A 164 -8.11 3.10 -11.11
N THR A 165 -8.77 2.48 -12.10
CA THR A 165 -8.94 1.02 -12.18
C THR A 165 -7.65 0.35 -12.65
N ILE A 166 -6.96 0.94 -13.63
CA ILE A 166 -5.66 0.48 -14.13
C ILE A 166 -4.60 0.55 -13.03
N GLU A 167 -4.56 1.62 -12.24
CA GLU A 167 -3.60 1.76 -11.13
C GLU A 167 -3.83 0.71 -10.03
N LYS A 168 -5.10 0.36 -9.74
CA LYS A 168 -5.44 -0.74 -8.84
C LYS A 168 -4.92 -2.08 -9.37
N ALA A 169 -5.06 -2.34 -10.67
CA ALA A 169 -4.51 -3.53 -11.30
C ALA A 169 -2.97 -3.54 -11.28
N ALA A 170 -2.33 -2.39 -11.53
CA ALA A 170 -0.88 -2.26 -11.42
C ALA A 170 -0.37 -2.53 -10.00
N THR A 171 -1.04 -1.98 -8.99
CA THR A 171 -0.74 -2.27 -7.58
C THR A 171 -0.88 -3.76 -7.28
N ARG A 172 -1.98 -4.37 -7.72
CA ARG A 172 -2.23 -5.81 -7.54
C ARG A 172 -1.14 -6.68 -8.17
N ILE A 173 -0.70 -6.36 -9.39
CA ILE A 173 0.39 -7.11 -10.03
C ILE A 173 1.72 -6.92 -9.31
N ARG A 174 2.05 -5.72 -8.85
CA ARG A 174 3.26 -5.49 -8.04
C ARG A 174 3.26 -6.30 -6.74
N GLU A 175 2.12 -6.38 -6.05
CA GLU A 175 1.96 -7.22 -4.85
C GLU A 175 2.18 -8.71 -5.17
N LEU A 176 1.64 -9.19 -6.28
CA LEU A 176 1.81 -10.58 -6.71
C LEU A 176 3.26 -10.91 -7.08
N VAL A 177 3.96 -9.99 -7.77
CA VAL A 177 5.39 -10.12 -8.06
C VAL A 177 6.18 -10.21 -6.76
N TRP A 178 5.96 -9.26 -5.84
CA TRP A 178 6.62 -9.26 -4.53
C TRP A 178 6.36 -10.56 -3.75
N ALA A 179 5.12 -11.04 -3.72
CA ALA A 179 4.73 -12.25 -3.02
C ALA A 179 5.35 -13.52 -3.62
N ARG A 180 5.57 -13.54 -4.95
CA ARG A 180 6.26 -14.63 -5.64
C ARG A 180 7.76 -14.60 -5.35
N ASP A 181 8.39 -13.45 -5.54
CA ASP A 181 9.83 -13.29 -5.42
C ASP A 181 10.31 -13.48 -3.97
N GLY A 182 9.49 -13.10 -2.99
CA GLY A 182 9.78 -13.26 -1.56
C GLY A 182 9.38 -14.60 -0.95
N LEU A 183 8.79 -15.53 -1.72
CA LEU A 183 8.25 -16.79 -1.17
C LEU A 183 9.35 -17.68 -0.58
N ASP A 184 10.47 -17.84 -1.29
CA ASP A 184 11.56 -18.71 -0.85
C ASP A 184 12.21 -18.20 0.44
N ASP A 185 12.50 -16.91 0.49
CA ASP A 185 13.01 -16.23 1.70
C ASP A 185 12.01 -16.35 2.86
N GLY A 186 10.70 -16.19 2.57
CA GLY A 186 9.64 -16.36 3.55
C GLY A 186 9.57 -17.78 4.12
N LEU A 187 9.67 -18.80 3.27
CA LEU A 187 9.71 -20.20 3.69
C LEU A 187 10.96 -20.50 4.52
N GLN A 188 12.10 -19.91 4.17
CA GLN A 188 13.34 -20.07 4.93
C GLN A 188 13.23 -19.43 6.33
N ALA A 189 12.75 -18.19 6.42
CA ALA A 189 12.49 -17.54 7.70
C ALA A 189 11.49 -18.33 8.57
N ALA A 190 10.48 -18.94 7.95
CA ALA A 190 9.55 -19.82 8.65
C ALA A 190 10.25 -21.07 9.23
N ARG A 191 11.19 -21.69 8.52
CA ARG A 191 11.98 -22.82 9.04
C ARG A 191 12.82 -22.41 10.25
N GLU A 192 13.37 -21.21 10.24
CA GLU A 192 14.11 -20.65 11.38
C GLU A 192 13.22 -20.49 12.61
N ILE A 193 11.98 -20.00 12.43
CA ILE A 193 11.00 -19.91 13.53
C ILE A 193 10.67 -21.29 14.09
N VAL A 194 10.45 -22.30 13.24
CA VAL A 194 10.22 -23.68 13.70
C VAL A 194 11.42 -24.21 14.48
N SER A 195 12.64 -23.99 13.98
CA SER A 195 13.87 -24.38 14.68
C SER A 195 13.99 -23.72 16.05
N GLU A 196 13.66 -22.44 16.15
CA GLU A 196 13.68 -21.70 17.41
C GLU A 196 12.62 -22.20 18.38
N LEU A 197 11.41 -22.53 17.91
CA LEU A 197 10.37 -23.14 18.74
C LEU A 197 10.77 -24.52 19.27
N ARG A 198 11.37 -25.37 18.43
CA ARG A 198 11.91 -26.69 18.83
C ARG A 198 12.96 -26.57 19.92
N ARG A 199 13.68 -25.44 20.00
CA ARG A 199 14.66 -25.15 21.05
C ARG A 199 14.00 -24.58 22.31
N LEU A 200 13.14 -23.56 22.18
CA LEU A 200 12.56 -22.84 23.31
C LEU A 200 11.57 -23.68 24.14
N ILE A 201 10.78 -24.54 23.50
CA ILE A 201 9.78 -25.36 24.19
C ILE A 201 10.41 -26.30 25.22
N PRO A 202 11.39 -27.16 24.87
CA PRO A 202 12.04 -28.02 25.86
C PRO A 202 12.81 -27.20 26.90
N GLU A 203 13.47 -26.10 26.52
CA GLU A 203 14.12 -25.20 27.50
C GLU A 203 13.13 -24.64 28.53
N GLY A 204 11.89 -24.30 28.11
CA GLY A 204 10.85 -23.81 29.00
C GLY A 204 10.35 -24.88 29.98
N ALA A 205 10.25 -26.13 29.52
CA ALA A 205 9.91 -27.28 30.37
C ALA A 205 11.03 -27.61 31.38
N GLU A 206 12.27 -27.62 30.92
CA GLU A 206 13.45 -27.82 31.77
C GLU A 206 13.57 -26.70 32.81
N ALA A 207 13.31 -25.44 32.44
CA ALA A 207 13.30 -24.32 33.37
C ALA A 207 12.22 -24.47 34.45
N ALA A 208 11.02 -24.94 34.09
CA ALA A 208 9.95 -25.18 35.05
C ALA A 208 10.38 -26.24 36.08
N GLU A 209 10.92 -27.36 35.61
CA GLU A 209 11.36 -28.45 36.47
C GLU A 209 12.55 -28.05 37.34
N HIS A 210 13.52 -27.33 36.76
CA HIS A 210 14.64 -26.78 37.50
C HIS A 210 14.17 -25.87 38.63
N THR A 211 13.20 -24.99 38.37
CA THR A 211 12.65 -24.09 39.39
C THR A 211 11.89 -24.85 40.47
N ARG A 212 11.04 -25.82 40.12
CA ARG A 212 10.34 -26.67 41.11
C ARG A 212 11.30 -27.44 42.01
N SER A 213 12.45 -27.89 41.48
CA SER A 213 13.46 -28.60 42.28
C SER A 213 14.24 -27.69 43.26
N ARG A 214 14.29 -26.37 43.00
CA ARG A 214 15.17 -25.42 43.72
C ARG A 214 14.43 -24.43 44.61
N ILE A 215 13.15 -24.17 44.34
CA ILE A 215 12.33 -23.16 45.01
C ILE A 215 11.15 -23.87 45.66
N THR A 216 10.89 -23.57 46.93
CA THR A 216 9.71 -24.06 47.65
C THR A 216 8.49 -23.30 47.14
N ASP A 217 7.43 -24.02 46.76
CA ASP A 217 6.15 -23.49 46.27
C ASP A 217 6.30 -22.30 45.29
N PRO A 218 6.97 -22.50 44.13
CA PRO A 218 7.26 -21.42 43.20
C PRO A 218 5.96 -20.83 42.62
N SER A 219 5.79 -19.52 42.77
CA SER A 219 4.68 -18.77 42.19
C SER A 219 5.03 -18.20 40.82
N GLY A 220 4.02 -18.00 39.96
CA GLY A 220 4.19 -17.37 38.66
C GLY A 220 4.75 -18.26 37.54
N LEU A 221 4.91 -19.56 37.78
CA LEU A 221 5.27 -20.51 36.73
C LEU A 221 4.16 -20.59 35.68
N LEU A 222 4.58 -20.70 34.42
CA LEU A 222 3.70 -20.95 33.29
C LEU A 222 3.87 -22.39 32.81
N GLU A 223 2.76 -22.99 32.37
CA GLU A 223 2.77 -24.35 31.84
C GLU A 223 3.58 -24.39 30.53
N PRO A 224 4.53 -25.34 30.39
CA PRO A 224 5.25 -25.52 29.14
C PRO A 224 4.30 -25.79 27.97
N LEU A 225 4.66 -25.26 26.79
CA LEU A 225 3.92 -25.56 25.57
C LEU A 225 4.09 -27.03 25.20
N ASP A 226 3.04 -27.62 24.62
CA ASP A 226 3.10 -28.98 24.10
C ASP A 226 4.02 -29.04 22.86
N PRO A 227 5.09 -29.86 22.84
CA PRO A 227 5.93 -30.06 21.66
C PRO A 227 5.15 -30.54 20.43
N ALA A 228 4.04 -31.27 20.62
CA ALA A 228 3.18 -31.71 19.51
C ALA A 228 2.53 -30.53 18.77
N SER A 229 2.49 -29.33 19.37
CA SER A 229 2.03 -28.12 18.66
C SER A 229 2.97 -27.71 17.49
N VAL A 230 4.23 -28.15 17.52
CA VAL A 230 5.21 -27.89 16.45
C VAL A 230 5.34 -29.09 15.51
N ASP A 231 5.49 -30.30 16.06
CA ASP A 231 5.85 -31.51 15.28
C ASP A 231 4.86 -32.69 15.48
N GLY A 232 3.63 -32.40 15.91
CA GLY A 232 2.60 -33.41 16.14
C GLY A 232 1.93 -33.90 14.86
N ASP A 233 0.66 -33.55 14.70
CA ASP A 233 -0.15 -34.01 13.57
C ASP A 233 0.05 -33.14 12.31
N GLU A 234 -0.71 -33.41 11.26
CA GLU A 234 -0.64 -32.63 10.03
C GLU A 234 -0.96 -31.14 10.24
N ARG A 235 -1.68 -30.75 11.29
CA ARG A 235 -2.03 -29.34 11.55
C ARG A 235 -0.95 -28.60 12.33
N SER A 236 0.03 -29.30 12.89
CA SER A 236 1.17 -28.70 13.59
C SER A 236 2.04 -27.86 12.66
N LEU A 237 2.77 -26.90 13.24
CA LEU A 237 3.49 -25.87 12.48
C LEU A 237 4.52 -26.44 11.48
N GLY A 238 5.31 -27.45 11.88
CA GLY A 238 6.31 -28.09 11.03
C GLY A 238 5.68 -28.77 9.81
N PRO A 239 4.79 -29.77 10.00
CA PRO A 239 4.11 -30.44 8.90
C PRO A 239 3.31 -29.49 8.00
N TRP A 240 2.69 -28.44 8.55
CA TRP A 240 2.03 -27.42 7.75
C TRP A 240 3.02 -26.64 6.87
N LEU A 241 4.17 -26.22 7.42
CA LEU A 241 5.20 -25.53 6.64
C LEU A 241 5.74 -26.39 5.50
N GLU A 242 5.96 -27.69 5.73
CA GLU A 242 6.44 -28.61 4.69
C GLU A 242 5.42 -28.79 3.55
N ARG A 243 4.12 -28.79 3.86
CA ARG A 243 3.08 -28.77 2.81
C ARG A 243 3.14 -27.49 1.99
N LEU A 244 3.30 -26.33 2.63
CA LEU A 244 3.42 -25.06 1.91
C LEU A 244 4.66 -25.05 1.00
N ALA A 245 5.79 -25.56 1.48
CA ALA A 245 7.00 -25.71 0.67
C ALA A 245 6.79 -26.67 -0.51
N THR A 246 6.07 -27.77 -0.30
CA THR A 246 5.72 -28.72 -1.37
C THR A 246 4.79 -28.08 -2.41
N GLN A 247 3.79 -27.31 -1.98
CA GLN A 247 2.90 -26.57 -2.88
C GLN A 247 3.66 -25.53 -3.70
N ALA A 248 4.57 -24.77 -3.07
CA ALA A 248 5.43 -23.83 -3.77
C ALA A 248 6.29 -24.52 -4.84
N ALA A 249 6.92 -25.65 -4.49
CA ALA A 249 7.73 -26.44 -5.41
C ALA A 249 6.92 -27.06 -6.56
N ALA A 250 5.63 -27.36 -6.34
CA ALA A 250 4.71 -27.84 -7.36
C ALA A 250 4.21 -26.73 -8.32
N GLY A 251 4.59 -25.46 -8.07
CA GLY A 251 4.15 -24.31 -8.85
C GLY A 251 2.91 -23.60 -8.31
N ASP A 252 2.28 -24.12 -7.25
CA ASP A 252 1.12 -23.52 -6.58
C ASP A 252 1.55 -22.38 -5.62
N TRP A 253 2.42 -21.49 -6.10
CA TRP A 253 3.06 -20.44 -5.29
C TRP A 253 2.05 -19.50 -4.62
N LEU A 254 0.94 -19.16 -5.30
CA LEU A 254 -0.06 -18.24 -4.74
C LEU A 254 -0.76 -18.82 -3.50
N ALA A 255 -1.10 -20.11 -3.55
CA ALA A 255 -1.67 -20.83 -2.42
C ALA A 255 -0.65 -20.96 -1.29
N ALA A 256 0.62 -21.23 -1.62
CA ALA A 256 1.71 -21.28 -0.66
C ALA A 256 1.94 -19.92 0.03
N SER A 257 2.01 -18.80 -0.72
CA SER A 257 2.18 -17.45 -0.15
C SER A 257 1.04 -17.08 0.80
N THR A 258 -0.22 -17.32 0.40
CA THR A 258 -1.39 -17.06 1.26
C THR A 258 -1.38 -17.97 2.50
N GLY A 259 -0.99 -19.23 2.33
CA GLY A 259 -0.86 -20.18 3.43
C GLY A 259 0.25 -19.79 4.40
N LEU A 260 1.37 -19.26 3.89
CA LEU A 260 2.52 -18.82 4.67
C LEU A 260 2.20 -17.60 5.53
N GLU A 261 1.42 -16.63 5.03
CA GLU A 261 0.95 -15.50 5.83
C GLU A 261 0.13 -15.96 7.04
N ARG A 262 -0.81 -16.89 6.83
CA ARG A 262 -1.63 -17.48 7.89
C ARG A 262 -0.78 -18.30 8.87
N TRP A 263 0.17 -19.07 8.33
CA TRP A 263 1.12 -19.84 9.13
C TRP A 263 1.93 -18.94 10.05
N ARG A 264 2.45 -17.82 9.53
CA ARG A 264 3.26 -16.86 10.29
C ARG A 264 2.49 -16.23 11.44
N LEU A 265 1.23 -15.87 11.23
CA LEU A 265 0.38 -15.33 12.28
C LEU A 265 0.25 -16.30 13.48
N VAL A 266 0.08 -17.59 13.20
CA VAL A 266 0.01 -18.64 14.23
C VAL A 266 1.38 -18.83 14.88
N ALA A 267 2.44 -19.02 14.08
CA ALA A 267 3.80 -19.25 14.55
C ALA A 267 4.33 -18.12 15.46
N ASP A 268 4.04 -16.86 15.12
CA ASP A 268 4.40 -15.70 15.96
C ASP A 268 3.72 -15.75 17.34
N GLY A 269 2.49 -16.25 17.41
CA GLY A 269 1.78 -16.53 18.66
C GLY A 269 2.49 -17.58 19.50
N HIS A 270 2.86 -18.71 18.88
CA HIS A 270 3.63 -19.77 19.55
C HIS A 270 4.98 -19.26 20.05
N LEU A 271 5.69 -18.45 19.25
CA LEU A 271 7.01 -17.93 19.60
C LEU A 271 6.95 -16.97 20.78
N ARG A 272 5.96 -16.06 20.80
CA ARG A 272 5.72 -15.18 21.96
C ARG A 272 5.42 -16.00 23.22
N ASN A 273 4.56 -17.01 23.11
CA ASN A 273 4.18 -17.85 24.26
C ASN A 273 5.36 -18.68 24.78
N ALA A 274 6.15 -19.32 23.90
CA ALA A 274 7.31 -20.10 24.29
C ALA A 274 8.37 -19.25 25.01
N ARG A 275 8.62 -18.02 24.53
CA ARG A 275 9.51 -17.06 25.19
C ARG A 275 9.00 -16.65 26.57
N ALA A 276 7.71 -16.32 26.67
CA ALA A 276 7.08 -15.93 27.93
C ALA A 276 7.15 -17.06 28.97
N VAL A 277 6.90 -18.31 28.55
CA VAL A 277 7.04 -19.50 29.41
C VAL A 277 8.46 -19.65 29.91
N LEU A 278 9.46 -19.57 29.02
CA LEU A 278 10.86 -19.70 29.39
C LEU A 278 11.28 -18.63 30.41
N GLU A 279 10.92 -17.37 30.15
CA GLU A 279 11.21 -16.24 31.03
C GLU A 279 10.55 -16.41 32.40
N ALA A 280 9.23 -16.65 32.44
CA ALA A 280 8.48 -16.82 33.68
C ALA A 280 9.02 -17.99 34.51
N ASN A 281 9.42 -19.08 33.86
CA ASN A 281 9.91 -20.28 34.55
C ASN A 281 11.35 -20.13 35.06
N ARG A 282 12.19 -19.30 34.43
CA ARG A 282 13.55 -18.98 34.93
C ARG A 282 13.56 -17.92 36.03
N ALA A 283 12.59 -17.01 36.03
CA ALA A 283 12.56 -15.84 36.89
C ALA A 283 12.76 -16.13 38.40
N PRO A 284 12.14 -17.17 39.02
CA PRO A 284 12.33 -17.43 40.45
C PRO A 284 13.76 -17.85 40.82
N VAL A 285 14.42 -18.63 39.96
CA VAL A 285 15.80 -19.07 40.17
C VAL A 285 16.77 -17.91 39.95
N GLU A 286 16.57 -17.10 38.91
CA GLU A 286 17.38 -15.90 38.66
C GLU A 286 17.22 -14.89 39.80
N ARG A 287 16.00 -14.75 40.32
CA ARG A 287 15.72 -13.92 41.50
C ARG A 287 16.47 -14.42 42.72
N ARG A 288 16.48 -15.74 42.97
CA ARG A 288 17.27 -16.34 44.04
C ARG A 288 18.76 -16.02 43.91
N GLU A 289 19.36 -16.20 42.73
CA GLU A 289 20.78 -15.89 42.53
C GLU A 289 21.07 -14.38 42.71
N SER A 290 20.16 -13.51 42.25
CA SER A 290 20.24 -12.07 42.48
C SER A 290 20.24 -11.72 43.97
N LEU A 291 19.38 -12.35 44.77
CA LEU A 291 19.34 -12.14 46.23
C LEU A 291 20.62 -12.63 46.92
N ARG A 292 21.24 -13.72 46.43
CA ARG A 292 22.53 -14.21 46.96
C ARG A 292 23.67 -13.24 46.66
N GLY A 293 23.68 -12.65 45.47
CA GLY A 293 24.61 -11.56 45.14
C GLY A 293 24.44 -10.35 46.07
N LEU A 294 23.20 -9.94 46.33
CA LEU A 294 22.89 -8.84 47.24
C LEU A 294 23.28 -9.14 48.70
N LEU A 295 23.11 -10.38 49.16
CA LEU A 295 23.59 -10.83 50.47
C LEU A 295 25.11 -10.64 50.60
N GLY A 296 25.88 -11.05 49.58
CA GLY A 296 27.33 -10.85 49.55
C GLY A 296 27.72 -9.37 49.58
N ALA A 297 26.97 -8.50 48.90
CA ALA A 297 27.19 -7.05 48.94
C ALA A 297 26.91 -6.46 50.34
N TYR A 298 25.85 -6.90 51.02
CA TYR A 298 25.57 -6.47 52.39
C TYR A 298 26.60 -7.00 53.40
N GLU A 299 27.11 -8.22 53.21
CA GLU A 299 28.21 -8.77 54.02
C GLU A 299 29.47 -7.90 53.90
N ALA A 300 29.87 -7.53 52.68
CA ALA A 300 30.98 -6.62 52.45
C ALA A 300 30.76 -5.24 53.10
N LYS A 301 29.53 -4.69 53.01
CA LYS A 301 29.16 -3.41 53.64
C LYS A 301 29.23 -3.48 55.17
N ALA A 302 28.72 -4.55 55.78
CA ALA A 302 28.81 -4.76 57.23
C ALA A 302 30.28 -4.87 57.68
N GLY A 303 31.12 -5.56 56.91
CA GLY A 303 32.56 -5.65 57.16
C GLY A 303 33.25 -4.29 57.13
N ALA A 304 33.01 -3.47 56.09
CA ALA A 304 33.57 -2.13 55.97
C ALA A 304 33.15 -1.20 57.13
N ALA A 305 31.92 -1.36 57.64
CA ALA A 305 31.41 -0.61 58.79
C ALA A 305 31.81 -1.21 60.16
N ARG A 306 32.59 -2.29 60.20
CA ARG A 306 32.93 -3.06 61.42
C ARG A 306 31.72 -3.55 62.21
N LEU A 307 30.59 -3.78 61.53
CA LEU A 307 29.35 -4.25 62.11
C LEU A 307 29.17 -5.78 61.99
N ALA A 308 30.10 -6.48 61.35
CA ALA A 308 30.00 -7.91 61.07
C ALA A 308 29.85 -8.78 62.34
N GLU A 309 30.45 -8.35 63.46
CA GLU A 309 30.38 -9.06 64.75
C GLU A 309 29.19 -8.63 65.62
N HIS A 310 28.45 -7.59 65.23
CA HIS A 310 27.32 -7.10 66.01
C HIS A 310 26.26 -8.22 66.12
N PRO A 311 25.80 -8.62 67.32
CA PRO A 311 24.94 -9.78 67.52
C PRO A 311 23.68 -9.78 66.63
N ASP A 312 23.02 -8.63 66.52
CA ASP A 312 21.80 -8.46 65.71
C ASP A 312 22.08 -8.63 64.20
N VAL A 313 23.18 -8.05 63.71
CA VAL A 313 23.59 -8.13 62.29
C VAL A 313 24.01 -9.55 61.94
N MET A 314 24.73 -10.21 62.84
CA MET A 314 25.19 -11.58 62.67
C MET A 314 24.03 -12.58 62.70
N GLY A 315 23.03 -12.38 63.57
CA GLY A 315 21.81 -13.19 63.60
C GLY A 315 21.00 -13.09 62.30
N LEU A 316 20.78 -11.87 61.83
CA LEU A 316 20.06 -11.62 60.57
C LEU A 316 20.83 -12.14 59.34
N HIS A 317 22.15 -12.00 59.31
CA HIS A 317 22.99 -12.59 58.26
C HIS A 317 22.82 -14.11 58.22
N ARG A 318 22.90 -14.80 59.37
CA ARG A 318 22.72 -16.26 59.42
C ARG A 318 21.32 -16.68 58.94
N ALA A 319 20.28 -15.94 59.33
CA ALA A 319 18.91 -16.22 58.89
C ALA A 319 18.76 -16.05 57.37
N ALA A 320 19.24 -14.94 56.80
CA ALA A 320 19.19 -14.69 55.36
C ALA A 320 20.02 -15.73 54.57
N ARG A 321 21.21 -16.08 55.08
CA ARG A 321 22.07 -17.12 54.49
C ARG A 321 21.39 -18.49 54.54
N ALA A 322 20.82 -18.87 55.67
CA ALA A 322 20.13 -20.15 55.82
C ALA A 322 18.95 -20.27 54.83
N ALA A 323 18.13 -19.21 54.72
CA ALA A 323 16.99 -19.19 53.81
C ALA A 323 17.42 -19.28 52.33
N LEU A 324 18.37 -18.45 51.88
CA LEU A 324 18.76 -18.36 50.46
C LEU A 324 19.62 -19.53 49.97
N LEU A 325 20.35 -20.20 50.87
CA LEU A 325 21.20 -21.35 50.54
C LEU A 325 20.48 -22.69 50.72
N ALA A 326 19.27 -22.71 51.30
CA ALA A 326 18.45 -23.91 51.44
C ALA A 326 18.13 -24.58 50.09
N ARG A 327 17.86 -25.89 50.13
CA ARG A 327 17.43 -26.69 48.97
C ARG A 327 16.27 -27.59 49.39
N PRO A 328 15.04 -27.34 48.94
CA PRO A 328 14.57 -26.16 48.18
C PRO A 328 14.63 -24.85 49.00
N CYS A 329 14.64 -23.70 48.31
CA CYS A 329 14.71 -22.36 48.89
C CYS A 329 13.32 -21.74 48.98
N ASP A 330 12.90 -21.33 50.18
CA ASP A 330 11.76 -20.43 50.34
C ASP A 330 12.18 -19.01 49.94
N LEU A 331 11.76 -18.59 48.75
CA LEU A 331 12.18 -17.31 48.17
C LEU A 331 11.62 -16.13 48.95
N GLN A 332 10.37 -16.21 49.42
CA GLN A 332 9.72 -15.14 50.17
C GLN A 332 10.37 -14.96 51.55
N ALA A 333 10.63 -16.05 52.27
CA ALA A 333 11.36 -15.99 53.53
C ALA A 333 12.78 -15.43 53.34
N GLY A 334 13.46 -15.84 52.25
CA GLY A 334 14.77 -15.32 51.89
C GLY A 334 14.78 -13.80 51.65
N GLU A 335 13.78 -13.28 50.93
CA GLU A 335 13.63 -11.84 50.69
C GLU A 335 13.39 -11.04 51.98
N VAL A 336 12.51 -11.54 52.84
CA VAL A 336 12.20 -10.89 54.13
C VAL A 336 13.43 -10.84 55.01
N ALA A 337 14.15 -11.97 55.14
CA ALA A 337 15.36 -12.04 55.96
C ALA A 337 16.48 -11.13 55.42
N LEU A 338 16.65 -11.07 54.10
CA LEU A 338 17.65 -10.20 53.47
C LEU A 338 17.32 -8.71 53.66
N ARG A 339 16.05 -8.33 53.54
CA ARG A 339 15.60 -6.96 53.78
C ARG A 339 15.89 -6.52 55.22
N ALA A 340 15.52 -7.36 56.20
CA ALA A 340 15.80 -7.10 57.61
C ALA A 340 17.31 -6.95 57.87
N TYR A 341 18.15 -7.80 57.25
CA TYR A 341 19.61 -7.68 57.33
C TYR A 341 20.12 -6.34 56.78
N GLY A 342 19.70 -5.95 55.58
CA GLY A 342 20.09 -4.67 54.96
C GLY A 342 19.63 -3.43 55.74
N GLU A 343 18.43 -3.48 56.33
CA GLU A 343 17.88 -2.43 57.19
C GLU A 343 18.69 -2.28 58.48
N ALA A 344 19.05 -3.38 59.15
CA ALA A 344 19.86 -3.36 60.36
C ALA A 344 21.23 -2.73 60.13
N ILE A 345 21.93 -3.12 59.05
CA ILE A 345 23.22 -2.52 58.67
C ILE A 345 23.07 -1.02 58.43
N SER A 346 22.03 -0.61 57.71
CA SER A 346 21.82 0.79 57.35
C SER A 346 21.41 1.65 58.56
N SER A 347 20.64 1.10 59.48
CA SER A 347 20.27 1.74 60.75
C SER A 347 21.51 1.95 61.63
N LEU A 348 22.27 0.89 61.90
CA LEU A 348 23.47 0.95 62.74
C LEU A 348 24.58 1.81 62.16
N THR A 349 24.77 1.80 60.84
CA THR A 349 25.73 2.69 60.17
C THR A 349 25.33 4.16 60.34
N ARG A 350 24.03 4.49 60.24
CA ARG A 350 23.54 5.86 60.50
C ARG A 350 23.72 6.26 61.96
N SER A 351 23.37 5.39 62.90
CA SER A 351 23.56 5.65 64.33
C SER A 351 25.03 5.85 64.71
N SER A 352 25.94 5.03 64.14
CA SER A 352 27.39 5.20 64.33
C SER A 352 27.91 6.53 63.78
N ARG A 353 27.37 6.97 62.63
CA ARG A 353 27.74 8.26 62.02
C ARG A 353 27.17 9.46 62.80
N ALA A 354 25.96 9.33 63.34
CA ALA A 354 25.34 10.36 64.18
C ALA A 354 26.01 10.47 65.57
N ALA A 355 26.55 9.36 66.09
CA ALA A 355 27.34 9.34 67.32
C ALA A 355 28.78 9.87 67.14
N GLN A 356 29.20 10.18 65.91
CA GLN A 356 30.43 10.89 65.57
C GLN A 356 30.10 12.28 64.98
N PRO A 357 29.60 13.25 65.76
CA PRO A 357 29.57 14.63 65.31
C PRO A 357 31.00 15.20 65.40
N ASP A 358 31.53 15.67 64.27
CA ASP A 358 32.75 16.48 64.10
C ASP A 358 33.83 16.35 65.19
N ALA A 359 34.80 15.48 64.94
CA ALA A 359 36.18 15.80 65.32
C ALA A 359 36.74 16.70 64.19
N SER A 360 36.50 18.01 64.33
CA SER A 360 37.33 19.05 63.69
C SER A 360 38.78 18.95 64.15
#